data_AF-A0A0P9ENB1-F1
#
_entry.id   AF-A0A0P9ENB1-F1
#
_cell.length_a   1.000
_cell.length_b   1.000
_cell.length_c   1.000
_cell.angle_alpha   90.00
_cell.angle_beta   90.00
_cell.angle_gamma   90.00
#
_symmetry.space_group_name_H-M   'P 1'
#
loop_
_entity.id
_entity.type
_entity.pdbx_description
1 polymer ?
#
loop_
_entity_poly.entity_id
_entity_poly.type
_entity_poly.pdbx_seq_one_letter_code
_entity_poly.pdbx_strand_id
1 'polypeptide(L)' 'MSEEKPIGLAIAEKFFGLILVLIGAITAYITYNNPPGDIVAPFSSIFIAGSFIIIAIGTLLILAKAE' A
#
# COMPACT_ATOMS: atom_id res chain seq x y z
N MET A 1 -19.10 20.26 20.53
CA MET A 1 -17.84 19.70 21.07
C MET A 1 -16.74 20.20 20.17
N SER A 2 -15.72 20.86 20.71
CA SER A 2 -14.54 21.25 19.92
C SER A 2 -13.74 19.96 19.72
N GLU A 3 -13.95 19.27 18.60
CA GLU A 3 -13.11 18.15 18.20
C GLU A 3 -11.72 18.72 17.92
N GLU A 4 -10.82 18.62 18.91
CA GLU A 4 -9.40 18.72 18.65
C GLU A 4 -9.04 17.58 17.71
N LYS A 5 -8.99 17.90 16.41
CA LYS A 5 -8.54 17.00 15.37
C LYS A 5 -7.25 16.35 15.83
N PRO A 6 -7.16 15.01 15.93
CA PRO A 6 -5.94 14.37 16.36
C PRO A 6 -4.88 14.55 15.27
N ILE A 7 -4.08 15.62 15.38
CA ILE A 7 -2.98 15.96 14.46
C ILE A 7 -2.05 14.76 14.29
N GLY A 8 -1.83 13.99 15.37
CA GLY A 8 -1.04 12.76 15.34
C GLY A 8 -1.62 11.69 14.42
N LEU A 9 -2.95 11.54 14.34
CA LEU A 9 -3.59 10.59 13.44
C LEU A 9 -3.38 11.00 11.98
N ALA A 10 -3.60 12.27 11.64
CA ALA A 10 -3.41 12.79 10.29
C ALA A 10 -1.96 12.64 9.79
N ILE A 11 -0.98 12.78 10.69
CA ILE A 11 0.44 12.55 10.39
C ILE A 11 0.71 11.05 10.19
N ALA A 12 0.16 10.20 11.06
CA ALA A 12 0.32 8.75 10.97
C ALA A 12 -0.26 8.20 9.66
N GLU A 13 -1.46 8.62 9.26
CA GLU A 13 -2.11 8.20 8.02
C GLU A 13 -1.22 8.45 6.80
N LYS A 14 -0.66 9.66 6.69
CA LYS A 14 0.24 10.02 5.59
C LYS A 14 1.53 9.23 5.61
N PHE A 15 2.13 9.05 6.79
CA PHE A 15 3.38 8.31 6.95
C PHE A 15 3.21 6.83 6.59
N PHE A 16 2.20 6.17 7.14
CA PHE A 16 1.91 4.77 6.82
C PHE A 16 1.41 4.60 5.38
N GLY A 17 0.67 5.58 4.84
CA GLY A 17 0.27 5.59 3.45
C GLY A 17 1.46 5.59 2.50
N LEU A 18 2.48 6.43 2.75
CA LEU A 18 3.72 6.44 1.97
C LEU A 18 4.49 5.11 2.08
N ILE A 19 4.57 4.53 3.28
CA ILE A 19 5.20 3.22 3.49
C ILE A 19 4.49 2.15 2.67
N LEU A 20 3.16 2.12 2.67
CA LEU A 20 2.37 1.15 1.90
C LEU A 20 2.60 1.31 0.40
N VAL A 21 2.62 2.55 -0.11
CA VAL A 21 2.94 2.79 -1.52
C VAL A 21 4.32 2.26 -1.88
N LEU A 22 5.34 2.48 -1.03
CA LEU A 22 6.68 1.96 -1.25
C LEU A 22 6.72 0.44 -1.23
N ILE A 23 6.11 -0.20 -0.22
CA ILE A 23 6.06 -1.66 -0.11
C ILE A 23 5.35 -2.28 -1.33
N GLY A 24 4.21 -1.73 -1.72
CA GLY A 24 3.47 -2.20 -2.88
C GLY A 24 4.28 -2.04 -4.18
N ALA A 25 4.95 -0.91 -4.37
CA ALA A 25 5.81 -0.69 -5.55
C ALA A 25 7.00 -1.65 -5.59
N ILE A 26 7.69 -1.85 -4.46
CA ILE A 26 8.81 -2.79 -4.36
C ILE A 26 8.33 -4.23 -4.63
N THR A 27 7.20 -4.62 -4.04
CA THR A 27 6.64 -5.97 -4.23
C THR A 27 6.24 -6.20 -5.68
N ALA A 28 5.54 -5.24 -6.30
CA ALA A 28 5.19 -5.31 -7.72
C ALA A 28 6.44 -5.43 -8.61
N TYR A 29 7.46 -4.62 -8.35
CA TYR A 29 8.72 -4.66 -9.09
C TYR A 29 9.42 -6.02 -8.95
N ILE A 30 9.54 -6.55 -7.72
CA ILE A 30 10.17 -7.84 -7.48
C ILE A 30 9.37 -8.96 -8.15
N THR A 31 8.05 -9.00 -7.98
CA THR A 31 7.20 -10.04 -8.59
C THR A 31 7.25 -10.00 -10.11
N TYR A 32 7.35 -8.81 -10.72
CA TYR A 32 7.47 -8.69 -12.17
C TYR A 32 8.83 -9.19 -12.69
N ASN A 33 9.93 -8.80 -12.03
CA ASN A 33 11.28 -9.16 -12.49
C ASN A 33 11.71 -10.58 -12.06
N ASN A 34 11.18 -11.07 -10.95
CA ASN A 34 11.47 -12.36 -10.35
C ASN A 34 10.15 -13.03 -9.94
N PRO A 35 9.34 -13.49 -10.91
CA PRO A 35 8.06 -14.11 -10.61
C PRO A 35 8.26 -15.39 -9.79
N PRO A 36 7.28 -15.75 -8.93
CA PRO A 36 7.35 -16.98 -8.15
C PRO A 36 7.46 -18.21 -9.06
N GLY A 37 8.24 -19.20 -8.60
CA GLY A 37 8.52 -20.44 -9.34
C GLY A 37 7.60 -21.61 -8.97
N ASP A 38 7.91 -22.76 -9.56
CA ASP A 38 7.31 -24.08 -9.25
C ASP A 38 5.77 -24.09 -9.29
N ILE A 39 5.16 -24.75 -8.31
CA ILE A 39 3.70 -24.89 -8.19
C ILE A 39 2.97 -23.55 -8.04
N VAL A 40 3.70 -22.49 -7.68
CA VAL A 40 3.14 -21.16 -7.41
C VAL A 40 3.21 -20.23 -8.62
N ALA A 41 4.00 -20.58 -9.65
CA ALA A 41 4.17 -19.77 -10.86
C ALA A 41 2.85 -19.38 -11.56
N PRO A 42 1.84 -20.27 -11.70
CA PRO A 42 0.56 -19.90 -12.31
C PRO A 42 -0.19 -18.79 -11.58
N PHE A 43 0.11 -18.56 -10.30
CA PHE A 43 -0.54 -17.56 -9.46
C PHE A 43 0.23 -16.24 -9.41
N SER A 44 1.31 -16.05 -10.16
CA SER A 44 2.14 -14.83 -10.14
C SER A 44 1.35 -13.53 -10.29
N SER A 45 0.27 -13.55 -11.08
CA SER A 45 -0.61 -12.41 -11.32
C SER A 45 -1.33 -11.92 -10.06
N ILE A 46 -1.65 -12.82 -9.10
CA ILE A 46 -2.34 -12.42 -7.85
C ILE A 46 -1.44 -11.59 -6.96
N PHE A 47 -0.12 -11.86 -6.97
CA PHE A 47 0.86 -11.09 -6.21
C PHE A 47 1.04 -9.69 -6.78
N ILE A 48 1.03 -9.56 -8.12
CA ILE A 48 1.02 -8.25 -8.79
C ILE A 48 -0.27 -7.49 -8.47
N ALA A 49 -1.44 -8.13 -8.61
CA ALA A 49 -2.72 -7.51 -8.29
C ALA A 49 -2.79 -7.06 -6.81
N GLY A 50 -2.34 -7.90 -5.89
CA GLY A 50 -2.22 -7.57 -4.46
C GLY A 50 -1.31 -6.38 -4.20
N SER A 51 -0.20 -6.27 -4.94
CA SER A 51 0.70 -5.12 -4.84
C SER A 51 0.01 -3.81 -5.24
N PHE A 52 -0.83 -3.82 -6.30
CA PHE A 52 -1.63 -2.65 -6.68
C PHE A 52 -2.70 -2.31 -5.65
N ILE A 53 -3.32 -3.31 -5.01
CA ILE A 53 -4.26 -3.07 -3.90
C ILE A 53 -3.55 -2.37 -2.74
N ILE A 54 -2.35 -2.81 -2.38
CA ILE A 54 -1.54 -2.17 -1.33
C ILE A 54 -1.21 -0.72 -1.69
N ILE A 55 -0.80 -0.45 -2.93
CA ILE A 55 -0.54 0.92 -3.42
C ILE A 55 -1.82 1.76 -3.33
N ALA A 56 -2.96 1.22 -3.73
CA ALA A 56 -4.24 1.92 -3.66
C ALA A 56 -4.61 2.27 -2.22
N ILE A 57 -4.47 1.34 -1.28
CA ILE A 57 -4.71 1.59 0.15
C ILE A 57 -3.75 2.68 0.67
N GLY A 58 -2.46 2.58 0.35
CA GLY A 58 -1.49 3.59 0.75
C GLY A 58 -1.82 4.98 0.20
N THR A 59 -2.25 5.04 -1.07
CA THR A 59 -2.69 6.28 -1.71
C THR A 59 -3.94 6.84 -1.05
N LEU A 60 -4.93 6.00 -0.71
CA LEU A 60 -6.12 6.42 0.01
C LEU A 60 -5.80 7.00 1.39
N LEU A 61 -4.84 6.44 2.12
CA LEU A 61 -4.38 6.98 3.41
C LEU A 61 -3.68 8.34 3.27
N ILE A 62 -2.92 8.54 2.19
CA ILE A 62 -2.30 9.85 1.90
C ILE A 62 -3.36 10.90 1.56
N LEU A 63 -4.39 10.49 0.81
CA LEU A 63 -5.48 11.36 0.36
C LEU A 63 -6.58 11.55 1.40
N ALA A 64 -6.63 10.69 2.43
CA ALA A 64 -7.59 10.81 3.52
C ALA A 64 -7.47 12.21 4.13
N LYS A 65 -8.56 12.96 4.05
CA LYS A 65 -8.73 14.09 4.95
C LYS A 65 -9.10 13.48 6.28
N ALA A 66 -8.20 13.57 7.25
CA ALA A 66 -8.62 13.50 8.64
C ALA A 66 -9.74 14.52 8.78
N GLU A 67 -10.94 14.12 9.16
CA GLU A 67 -12.01 15.01 9.62
C GLU A 67 -11.79 15.27 11.11
#